data_AF-A0A345ZHK8-F1
#
_entry.id   AF-A0A345ZHK8-F1
#
_cell.length_a   1.000
_cell.length_b   1.000
_cell.length_c   1.000
_cell.angle_alpha   90.00
_cell.angle_beta   90.00
_cell.angle_gamma   90.00
#
_symmetry.space_group_name_H-M   'P 1'
#
loop_
_entity.id
_entity.type
_entity.pdbx_description
1 polymer ?
#
loop_
_entity_poly.entity_id
_entity_poly.type
_entity_poly.pdbx_seq_one_letter_code
_entity_poly.pdbx_strand_id
1 'polypeptide(L)'
;METMFLAAAVTTIPGLLFFLGLPAIAIALARQPGLSAWRLAAGYVGALAVLGVLVAATGYVSPEEASRVWHIAPARYWAVLLRDLLNTWVAAAFMAVLGISLVGVPALVYLHHRRLATAPNLLLASAGISLIFGVLAYLAMHWSSNVRFGELVLTFLVSHAAMAAGFALAARLPWAQRLEP
;
A
#
# COMPACT_ATOMS: atom_id res chain seq x y z
N MET A 1 -5.00 -1.22 21.24
CA MET A 1 -6.25 -1.99 21.29
C MET A 1 -6.98 -1.93 19.94
N GLU A 2 -7.02 -0.77 19.28
CA GLU A 2 -7.70 -0.57 17.98
C GLU A 2 -7.08 -1.34 16.80
N THR A 3 -5.75 -1.46 16.71
CA THR A 3 -5.07 -2.24 15.65
C THR A 3 -5.39 -3.73 15.71
N MET A 4 -5.63 -4.27 16.91
CA MET A 4 -6.05 -5.66 17.09
C MET A 4 -7.47 -5.91 16.58
N PHE A 5 -8.36 -4.92 16.68
CA PHE A 5 -9.72 -5.03 16.16
C PHE A 5 -9.72 -5.05 14.63
N LEU A 6 -8.86 -4.24 14.00
CA LEU A 6 -8.73 -4.23 12.54
C LEU A 6 -8.10 -5.53 12.00
N ALA A 7 -7.02 -6.03 12.63
CA ALA A 7 -6.43 -7.31 12.26
C ALA A 7 -7.41 -8.49 12.45
N ALA A 8 -8.20 -8.45 13.52
CA ALA A 8 -9.28 -9.43 13.74
C ALA A 8 -10.38 -9.30 12.68
N ALA A 9 -10.80 -8.08 12.32
CA ALA A 9 -11.80 -7.83 11.30
C ALA A 9 -11.34 -8.32 9.91
N VAL A 10 -10.08 -8.13 9.55
CA VAL A 10 -9.50 -8.59 8.26
C VAL A 10 -9.39 -10.12 8.20
N THR A 11 -9.19 -10.79 9.33
CA THR A 11 -9.11 -12.25 9.41
C THR A 11 -10.47 -12.94 9.54
N THR A 12 -11.56 -12.18 9.66
CA THR A 12 -12.92 -12.74 9.55
C THR A 12 -13.23 -13.17 8.11
N ILE A 13 -14.21 -14.06 7.93
CA ILE A 13 -14.67 -14.50 6.61
C ILE A 13 -15.00 -13.30 5.68
N PRO A 14 -15.75 -12.26 6.11
CA PRO A 14 -15.93 -11.05 5.32
C PRO A 14 -14.60 -10.37 4.94
N GLY A 15 -13.68 -10.21 5.90
CA GLY A 15 -12.37 -9.61 5.67
C GLY A 15 -11.55 -10.36 4.61
N LEU A 16 -11.53 -11.70 4.68
CA LEU A 16 -10.87 -12.56 3.70
C LEU A 16 -11.53 -12.49 2.32
N LEU A 17 -12.87 -12.45 2.27
CA LEU A 17 -13.62 -12.27 1.02
C LEU A 17 -13.32 -10.92 0.38
N PHE A 18 -13.17 -9.84 1.16
CA PHE A 18 -12.72 -8.55 0.64
C PHE A 18 -11.26 -8.61 0.16
N PHE A 19 -10.37 -9.18 0.97
CA PHE A 19 -8.94 -9.21 0.68
C PHE A 19 -8.59 -10.04 -0.56
N LEU A 20 -9.34 -11.13 -0.82
CA LEU A 20 -9.12 -12.01 -1.98
C LEU A 20 -10.09 -11.73 -3.14
N GLY A 21 -11.36 -11.47 -2.82
CA GLY A 21 -12.42 -11.27 -3.81
C GLY A 21 -12.32 -9.93 -4.52
N LEU A 22 -11.99 -8.85 -3.80
CA LEU A 22 -11.92 -7.53 -4.43
C LEU A 22 -10.80 -7.43 -5.48
N PRO A 23 -9.55 -7.89 -5.22
CA PRO A 23 -8.55 -8.00 -6.28
C PRO A 23 -9.01 -8.88 -7.45
N ALA A 24 -9.66 -10.01 -7.19
CA ALA A 24 -10.11 -10.90 -8.25
C ALA A 24 -11.15 -10.22 -9.16
N ILE A 25 -12.11 -9.50 -8.58
CA ILE A 25 -13.10 -8.70 -9.31
C ILE A 25 -12.42 -7.57 -10.08
N ALA A 26 -11.57 -6.78 -9.43
CA ALA A 26 -10.85 -5.67 -10.06
C ALA A 26 -9.99 -6.15 -11.23
N ILE A 27 -9.27 -7.27 -11.06
CA ILE A 27 -8.51 -7.91 -12.12
C ILE A 27 -9.43 -8.35 -13.24
N ALA A 28 -10.52 -9.09 -12.95
CA ALA A 28 -11.44 -9.57 -13.97
C ALA A 28 -12.01 -8.44 -14.83
N LEU A 29 -12.36 -7.31 -14.21
CA LEU A 29 -12.89 -6.12 -14.89
C LEU A 29 -11.82 -5.34 -15.66
N ALA A 30 -10.57 -5.36 -15.22
CA ALA A 30 -9.47 -4.59 -15.82
C ALA A 30 -8.73 -5.32 -16.95
N ARG A 31 -9.03 -6.61 -17.17
CA ARG A 31 -8.38 -7.43 -18.20
C ARG A 31 -8.67 -6.89 -19.60
N GLN A 32 -7.61 -6.59 -20.34
CA GLN A 32 -7.68 -6.13 -21.72
C GLN A 32 -6.38 -6.46 -22.46
N PRO A 33 -6.33 -6.36 -23.81
CA PRO A 33 -5.09 -6.53 -24.56
C PRO A 33 -3.97 -5.66 -23.98
N GLY A 34 -2.85 -6.26 -23.58
CA GLY A 34 -1.75 -5.53 -22.93
C GLY A 34 -1.86 -5.36 -21.40
N LEU A 35 -2.95 -5.79 -20.75
CA LEU A 35 -3.10 -5.89 -19.29
C LEU A 35 -3.71 -7.26 -18.91
N SER A 36 -2.89 -8.31 -18.92
CA SER A 36 -3.30 -9.66 -18.55
C SER A 36 -3.53 -9.80 -17.03
N ALA A 37 -4.41 -10.73 -16.63
CA ALA A 37 -4.67 -11.05 -15.22
C ALA A 37 -3.39 -11.35 -14.42
N TRP A 38 -2.47 -12.14 -14.98
CA TRP A 38 -1.22 -12.50 -14.31
C TRP A 38 -0.32 -11.30 -14.01
N ARG A 39 -0.27 -10.33 -14.93
CA ARG A 39 0.50 -9.09 -14.73
C ARG A 39 -0.14 -8.23 -13.63
N LEU A 40 -1.46 -8.11 -13.62
CA LEU A 40 -2.16 -7.37 -12.57
C LEU A 40 -1.95 -8.06 -11.21
N ALA A 41 -2.14 -9.38 -11.13
CA ALA A 41 -1.89 -10.17 -9.91
C ALA A 41 -0.44 -10.03 -9.42
N ALA A 42 0.54 -10.12 -10.32
CA ALA A 42 1.95 -9.87 -10.00
C ALA A 42 2.16 -8.45 -9.46
N GLY A 43 1.48 -7.45 -10.04
CA GLY A 43 1.48 -6.08 -9.53
C GLY A 43 1.00 -5.98 -8.08
N TYR A 44 -0.12 -6.62 -7.72
CA TYR A 44 -0.59 -6.66 -6.34
C TYR A 44 0.46 -7.28 -5.40
N VAL A 45 1.05 -8.41 -5.79
CA VAL A 45 2.11 -9.07 -5.00
C VAL A 45 3.32 -8.15 -4.84
N GLY A 46 3.75 -7.48 -5.91
CA GLY A 46 4.86 -6.52 -5.87
C GLY A 46 4.61 -5.35 -4.94
N ALA A 47 3.40 -4.77 -4.97
CA ALA A 47 3.01 -3.70 -4.05
C ALA A 47 3.01 -4.16 -2.60
N LEU A 48 2.45 -5.34 -2.31
CA LEU A 48 2.41 -5.92 -0.96
C LEU A 48 3.79 -6.29 -0.43
N ALA A 49 4.70 -6.75 -1.30
CA ALA A 49 6.08 -7.02 -0.93
C ALA A 49 6.81 -5.73 -0.51
N VAL A 50 6.68 -4.64 -1.31
CA VAL A 50 7.25 -3.34 -0.95
C VAL A 50 6.63 -2.80 0.34
N LEU A 51 5.31 -2.93 0.52
CA LEU A 51 4.65 -2.55 1.76
C LEU A 51 5.21 -3.32 2.97
N GLY A 52 5.48 -4.63 2.81
CA GLY A 52 6.12 -5.43 3.85
C GLY A 52 7.48 -4.88 4.27
N VAL A 53 8.30 -4.47 3.29
CA VAL A 53 9.60 -3.82 3.55
C VAL A 53 9.42 -2.48 4.26
N LEU A 54 8.47 -1.65 3.82
CA LEU A 54 8.18 -0.36 4.44
C LEU A 54 7.74 -0.52 5.90
N VAL A 55 6.78 -1.41 6.18
CA VAL A 55 6.28 -1.68 7.53
C VAL A 55 7.40 -2.20 8.43
N ALA A 56 8.24 -3.11 7.93
CA ALA A 56 9.39 -3.60 8.68
C ALA A 56 10.41 -2.49 8.99
N ALA A 57 10.69 -1.61 8.01
CA ALA A 57 11.63 -0.51 8.17
C ALA A 57 11.12 0.56 9.17
N THR A 58 9.83 0.91 9.11
CA THR A 58 9.25 1.93 9.99
C THR A 58 8.88 1.40 11.37
N GLY A 59 8.60 0.10 11.49
CA GLY A 59 8.22 -0.54 12.75
C GLY A 59 9.41 -1.07 13.56
N TYR A 60 10.63 -1.03 13.03
CA TYR A 60 11.81 -1.50 13.75
C TYR A 60 12.18 -0.54 14.89
N VAL A 61 12.33 -1.11 16.09
CA VAL A 61 12.78 -0.41 17.30
C VAL A 61 13.94 -1.20 17.88
N SER A 62 15.06 -0.55 18.24
CA SER A 62 16.22 -1.23 18.81
C SER A 62 15.88 -1.95 20.14
N PRO A 63 16.54 -3.07 20.49
CA PRO A 63 16.33 -3.73 21.78
C PRO A 63 16.55 -2.79 22.98
N GLU A 64 17.51 -1.88 22.88
CA GLU A 64 17.84 -0.89 23.91
C GLU A 64 16.66 0.07 24.12
N GLU A 65 16.12 0.62 23.04
CA GLU A 65 14.96 1.53 23.10
C GLU A 65 13.70 0.80 23.59
N ALA A 66 13.44 -0.41 23.09
CA ALA A 66 12.31 -1.23 23.51
C ALA A 66 12.33 -1.52 25.03
N SER A 67 13.51 -1.74 25.60
CA SER A 67 13.66 -1.95 27.04
C SER A 67 13.52 -0.66 27.86
N ARG A 68 14.07 0.46 27.38
CA ARG A 68 14.16 1.72 28.14
C ARG A 68 12.90 2.56 28.07
N VAL A 69 12.29 2.65 26.89
CA VAL A 69 11.13 3.53 26.62
C VAL A 69 9.82 2.76 26.75
N TRP A 70 9.79 1.53 26.24
CA TRP A 70 8.57 0.72 26.15
C TRP A 70 8.47 -0.35 27.23
N HIS A 71 9.51 -0.47 28.07
CA HIS A 71 9.60 -1.44 29.18
C HIS A 71 9.33 -2.90 28.76
N ILE A 72 9.71 -3.25 27.53
CA ILE A 72 9.57 -4.62 27.02
C ILE A 72 10.73 -5.46 27.55
N ALA A 73 10.40 -6.55 28.25
CA ALA A 73 11.41 -7.51 28.71
C ALA A 73 12.19 -8.10 27.51
N PRO A 74 13.53 -8.22 27.59
CA PRO A 74 14.36 -8.72 26.48
C PRO A 74 13.90 -10.07 25.93
N ALA A 75 13.46 -10.98 26.81
CA ALA A 75 12.95 -12.30 26.44
C ALA A 75 11.67 -12.25 25.58
N ARG A 76 10.93 -11.13 25.61
CA ARG A 76 9.68 -10.93 24.86
C ARG A 76 9.85 -10.00 23.65
N TYR A 77 11.02 -9.42 23.44
CA TYR A 77 11.28 -8.40 22.42
C TYR A 77 10.81 -8.85 21.02
N TRP A 78 11.34 -9.98 20.53
CA TRP A 78 10.99 -10.48 19.19
C TRP A 78 9.52 -10.85 19.04
N ALA A 79 8.92 -11.42 20.08
CA ALA A 79 7.50 -11.79 20.05
C ALA A 79 6.58 -10.55 20.01
N VAL A 80 6.92 -9.50 20.75
CA VAL A 80 6.17 -8.24 20.74
C VAL A 80 6.35 -7.51 19.40
N LEU A 81 7.59 -7.40 18.92
CA LEU A 81 7.90 -6.75 17.65
C LEU A 81 7.22 -7.45 16.47
N LEU A 82 7.31 -8.79 16.40
CA LEU A 82 6.67 -9.55 15.33
C LEU A 82 5.15 -9.41 15.36
N ARG A 83 4.53 -9.41 16.55
CA ARG A 83 3.09 -9.22 16.68
C ARG A 83 2.65 -7.85 16.19
N ASP A 84 3.39 -6.81 16.54
CA ASP A 84 3.05 -5.44 16.15
C ASP A 84 3.27 -5.21 14.65
N LEU A 85 4.36 -5.76 14.12
CA LEU A 85 4.65 -5.77 12.68
C LEU A 85 3.55 -6.49 11.90
N LEU A 86 3.13 -7.68 12.33
CA LEU A 86 2.06 -8.43 11.67
C LEU A 86 0.72 -7.69 11.73
N ASN A 87 0.34 -7.12 12.88
CA ASN A 87 -0.90 -6.35 12.99
C ASN A 87 -0.89 -5.13 12.05
N THR A 88 0.22 -4.39 12.04
CA THR A 88 0.40 -3.22 11.18
C THR A 88 0.39 -3.62 9.71
N TRP A 89 1.08 -4.71 9.36
CA TRP A 89 1.11 -5.22 7.99
C TRP A 89 -0.28 -5.66 7.54
N VAL A 90 -1.05 -6.40 8.34
CA VAL A 90 -2.41 -6.84 7.97
C VAL A 90 -3.32 -5.64 7.71
N ALA A 91 -3.32 -4.65 8.61
CA ALA A 91 -4.13 -3.44 8.46
C ALA A 91 -3.72 -2.64 7.22
N ALA A 92 -2.42 -2.41 7.03
CA ALA A 92 -1.90 -1.65 5.91
C ALA A 92 -2.11 -2.40 4.57
N ALA A 93 -1.92 -3.72 4.54
CA ALA A 93 -2.11 -4.54 3.36
C ALA A 93 -3.58 -4.52 2.93
N PHE A 94 -4.51 -4.60 3.88
CA PHE A 94 -5.93 -4.50 3.59
C PHE A 94 -6.29 -3.15 2.94
N MET A 95 -5.80 -2.05 3.51
CA MET A 95 -6.00 -0.71 2.96
C MET A 95 -5.32 -0.54 1.60
N ALA A 96 -4.14 -1.11 1.40
CA ALA A 96 -3.44 -1.10 0.12
C ALA A 96 -4.21 -1.90 -0.94
N VAL A 97 -4.72 -3.08 -0.61
CA VAL A 97 -5.57 -3.89 -1.51
C VAL A 97 -6.83 -3.12 -1.91
N LEU A 98 -7.49 -2.47 -0.96
CA LEU A 98 -8.64 -1.61 -1.25
C LEU A 98 -8.26 -0.45 -2.18
N GLY A 99 -7.20 0.30 -1.85
CA GLY A 99 -6.74 1.44 -2.63
C GLY A 99 -6.33 1.06 -4.05
N ILE A 100 -5.58 -0.04 -4.21
CA ILE A 100 -5.20 -0.54 -5.53
C ILE A 100 -6.44 -0.98 -6.30
N SER A 101 -7.39 -1.69 -5.68
CA SER A 101 -8.56 -2.23 -6.40
C SER A 101 -9.57 -1.16 -6.80
N LEU A 102 -9.82 -0.18 -5.93
CA LEU A 102 -10.85 0.85 -6.14
C LEU A 102 -10.33 2.09 -6.86
N VAL A 103 -9.02 2.36 -6.78
CA VAL A 103 -8.44 3.57 -7.36
C VAL A 103 -7.29 3.24 -8.30
N GLY A 104 -6.30 2.45 -7.86
CA GLY A 104 -5.09 2.17 -8.63
C GLY A 104 -5.34 1.47 -9.97
N VAL A 105 -6.09 0.36 -9.95
CA VAL A 105 -6.44 -0.43 -11.14
C VAL A 105 -7.36 0.36 -12.07
N PRO A 106 -8.45 1.02 -11.61
CA PRO A 106 -9.23 1.92 -12.46
C PRO A 106 -8.40 3.04 -13.10
N ALA A 107 -7.48 3.66 -12.35
CA ALA A 107 -6.56 4.66 -12.90
C ALA A 107 -5.62 4.06 -13.96
N LEU A 108 -5.10 2.85 -13.74
CA LEU A 108 -4.28 2.14 -14.73
C LEU A 108 -5.08 1.81 -16.00
N VAL A 109 -6.32 1.36 -15.87
CA VAL A 109 -7.23 1.08 -17.00
C VAL A 109 -7.50 2.37 -17.77
N TYR A 110 -7.78 3.48 -17.07
CA TYR A 110 -7.95 4.79 -17.69
C TYR A 110 -6.70 5.24 -18.47
N LEU A 111 -5.52 5.13 -17.86
CA LEU A 111 -4.25 5.44 -18.53
C LEU A 111 -4.03 4.52 -19.74
N HIS A 112 -4.41 3.26 -19.64
CA HIS A 112 -4.27 2.29 -20.72
C HIS A 112 -5.13 2.66 -21.93
N HIS A 113 -6.40 3.01 -21.72
CA HIS A 113 -7.27 3.49 -22.80
C HIS A 113 -6.74 4.75 -23.49
N ARG A 114 -5.98 5.59 -22.78
CA ARG A 114 -5.32 6.78 -23.32
C ARG A 114 -3.95 6.50 -23.96
N ARG A 115 -3.51 5.23 -24.01
CA ARG A 115 -2.15 4.82 -24.43
C ARG A 115 -1.04 5.43 -23.56
N LEU A 116 -1.36 5.75 -22.31
CA LEU A 116 -0.47 6.36 -21.31
C LEU A 116 -0.08 5.39 -20.19
N ALA A 117 -0.43 4.09 -20.25
CA ALA A 117 -0.13 3.11 -19.20
C ALA A 117 1.36 2.72 -19.13
N THR A 118 2.20 3.65 -18.68
CA THR A 118 3.61 3.46 -18.38
C THR A 118 3.86 3.52 -16.87
N ALA A 119 4.97 2.95 -16.41
CA ALA A 119 5.36 3.01 -15.00
C ALA A 119 5.48 4.45 -14.47
N PRO A 120 6.13 5.41 -15.17
CA PRO A 120 6.17 6.81 -14.74
C PRO A 120 4.79 7.45 -14.62
N ASN A 121 3.88 7.20 -15.57
CA ASN A 121 2.54 7.80 -15.53
C ASN A 121 1.69 7.21 -14.40
N LEU A 122 1.85 5.92 -14.10
CA LEU A 122 1.20 5.31 -12.93
C LEU A 122 1.76 5.90 -11.63
N LEU A 123 3.07 6.11 -11.53
CA LEU A 123 3.70 6.76 -10.37
C LEU A 123 3.20 8.18 -10.16
N LEU A 124 3.10 8.97 -11.24
CA LEU A 124 2.56 10.34 -11.20
C LEU A 124 1.08 10.35 -10.80
N ALA A 125 0.26 9.46 -11.35
CA ALA A 125 -1.14 9.33 -10.96
C ALA A 125 -1.25 8.93 -9.48
N SER A 126 -0.46 7.97 -9.03
CA SER A 126 -0.40 7.54 -7.63
C SER A 126 0.02 8.69 -6.71
N ALA A 127 1.01 9.49 -7.10
CA ALA A 127 1.44 10.67 -6.34
C ALA A 127 0.32 11.70 -6.20
N GLY A 128 -0.40 12.01 -7.29
CA GLY A 128 -1.54 12.93 -7.27
C GLY A 128 -2.67 12.44 -6.35
N ILE A 129 -3.04 11.17 -6.46
CA ILE A 129 -4.03 10.53 -5.58
C ILE A 129 -3.57 10.60 -4.11
N SER A 130 -2.29 10.33 -3.85
CA SER A 130 -1.71 10.34 -2.50
C SER A 130 -1.73 11.72 -1.87
N LEU A 131 -1.49 12.78 -2.65
CA LEU A 131 -1.58 14.15 -2.17
C LEU A 131 -3.00 14.50 -1.73
N ILE A 132 -4.01 14.09 -2.51
CA ILE A 132 -5.42 14.30 -2.16
C ILE A 132 -5.73 13.61 -0.83
N PHE A 133 -5.40 12.32 -0.69
CA PHE A 133 -5.62 11.58 0.56
C PHE A 133 -4.80 12.13 1.73
N GLY A 134 -3.57 12.58 1.49
CA GLY A 134 -2.72 13.21 2.50
C GLY A 134 -3.31 14.52 3.03
N VAL A 135 -3.88 15.36 2.15
CA VAL A 135 -4.60 16.58 2.54
C VAL A 135 -5.83 16.23 3.37
N LEU A 136 -6.64 15.26 2.92
CA LEU A 136 -7.85 14.84 3.65
C LEU A 136 -7.50 14.26 5.03
N ALA A 137 -6.47 13.42 5.10
CA ALA A 137 -5.97 12.84 6.35
C ALA A 137 -5.45 13.94 7.30
N TYR A 138 -4.67 14.90 6.77
CA TYR A 138 -4.21 16.02 7.57
C TYR A 138 -5.36 16.85 8.13
N LEU A 139 -6.37 17.18 7.32
CA LEU A 139 -7.52 17.95 7.79
C LEU A 139 -8.25 17.26 8.95
N ALA A 140 -8.35 15.93 8.90
CA ALA A 140 -8.94 15.15 10.00
C ALA A 140 -8.03 15.10 11.25
N MET A 141 -6.72 15.04 11.07
CA MET A 141 -5.75 14.88 12.17
C MET A 141 -5.26 16.19 12.78
N HIS A 142 -5.39 17.31 12.06
CA HIS A 142 -4.91 18.63 12.48
C HIS A 142 -5.60 19.09 13.78
N TRP A 143 -6.79 18.59 14.06
CA TRP A 143 -7.54 18.93 15.27
C TRP A 143 -7.14 18.09 16.50
N SER A 144 -6.42 16.98 16.31
CA SER A 144 -6.14 15.99 17.35
C SER A 144 -4.66 15.64 17.54
N SER A 145 -3.77 16.13 16.68
CA SER A 145 -2.36 15.75 16.69
C SER A 145 -1.42 16.89 16.28
N ASN A 146 -0.21 16.91 16.84
CA ASN A 146 0.87 17.84 16.49
C ASN A 146 1.63 17.44 15.21
N VAL A 147 1.02 16.64 14.34
CA VAL A 147 1.67 16.15 13.12
C VAL A 147 1.91 17.31 12.17
N ARG A 148 3.15 17.51 11.73
CA ARG A 148 3.49 18.51 10.73
C ARG A 148 3.00 18.07 9.36
N PHE A 149 2.24 18.92 8.68
CA PHE A 149 1.69 18.64 7.35
C PHE A 149 2.75 18.11 6.37
N GLY A 150 3.92 18.77 6.32
CA GLY A 150 5.00 18.40 5.40
C GLY A 150 5.54 16.99 5.65
N GLU A 151 5.70 16.58 6.91
CA GLU A 151 6.19 15.24 7.27
C GLU A 151 5.16 14.17 6.91
N LEU A 152 3.87 14.44 7.15
CA LEU A 152 2.78 13.54 6.76
C LEU A 152 2.73 13.37 5.24
N VAL A 153 2.67 14.47 4.49
CA VAL A 153 2.60 14.45 3.03
C VAL A 153 3.80 13.74 2.43
N LEU A 154 5.02 14.02 2.91
CA LEU A 154 6.23 13.37 2.42
C LEU A 154 6.18 11.85 2.67
N THR A 155 5.79 11.44 3.88
CA THR A 155 5.68 10.02 4.25
C THR A 155 4.67 9.30 3.36
N PHE A 156 3.50 9.90 3.15
CA PHE A 156 2.46 9.36 2.27
C PHE A 156 2.93 9.26 0.82
N LEU A 157 3.56 10.32 0.31
CA LEU A 157 4.03 10.40 -1.07
C LEU A 157 5.10 9.34 -1.35
N VAL A 158 6.12 9.25 -0.47
CA VAL A 158 7.23 8.29 -0.62
C VAL A 158 6.72 6.86 -0.51
N SER A 159 5.87 6.57 0.48
CA SER A 159 5.33 5.22 0.69
C SER A 159 4.47 4.77 -0.49
N HIS A 160 3.57 5.63 -0.98
CA HIS A 160 2.75 5.31 -2.15
C HIS A 160 3.57 5.19 -3.43
N ALA A 161 4.54 6.08 -3.65
CA ALA A 161 5.43 6.00 -4.81
C ALA A 161 6.22 4.68 -4.81
N ALA A 162 6.74 4.26 -3.65
CA ALA A 162 7.43 2.99 -3.50
C ALA A 162 6.49 1.80 -3.79
N MET A 163 5.29 1.78 -3.22
CA MET A 163 4.31 0.71 -3.49
C MET A 163 3.89 0.67 -4.97
N ALA A 164 3.63 1.83 -5.57
CA ALA A 164 3.28 1.95 -6.98
C ALA A 164 4.45 1.53 -7.89
N ALA A 165 5.70 1.77 -7.49
CA ALA A 165 6.88 1.27 -8.18
C ALA A 165 6.96 -0.26 -8.09
N GLY A 166 6.73 -0.83 -6.91
CA GLY A 166 6.63 -2.28 -6.70
C GLY A 166 5.57 -2.92 -7.58
N PHE A 167 4.38 -2.30 -7.65
CA PHE A 167 3.32 -2.71 -8.56
C PHE A 167 3.77 -2.65 -10.01
N ALA A 168 4.27 -1.51 -10.47
CA ALA A 168 4.63 -1.28 -11.86
C ALA A 168 5.73 -2.23 -12.34
N LEU A 169 6.73 -2.47 -11.49
CA LEU A 169 7.83 -3.40 -11.75
C LEU A 169 7.31 -4.84 -11.91
N ALA A 170 6.54 -5.32 -10.93
CA ALA A 170 6.04 -6.69 -10.94
C ALA A 170 4.98 -6.94 -12.02
N ALA A 171 4.13 -5.95 -12.29
CA ALA A 171 3.19 -5.96 -13.42
C ALA A 171 3.87 -5.78 -14.79
N ARG A 172 5.19 -5.54 -14.81
CA ARG A 172 6.00 -5.30 -16.01
C ARG A 172 5.40 -4.19 -16.87
N LEU A 173 5.03 -3.07 -16.26
CA LEU A 173 4.57 -1.90 -17.01
C LEU A 173 5.72 -1.31 -17.83
N PRO A 174 5.46 -0.81 -19.04
CA PRO A 174 6.50 -0.22 -19.86
C PRO A 174 7.04 1.07 -19.23
N TRP A 175 8.35 1.28 -19.30
CA TRP A 175 8.99 2.50 -18.78
C TRP A 175 8.86 3.70 -19.70
N ALA A 176 8.75 3.46 -21.01
CA ALA A 176 8.51 4.46 -22.03
C ALA A 176 7.33 4.02 -22.89
N GLN A 177 6.63 4.99 -23.49
CA GLN A 177 5.66 4.67 -24.54
C GLN A 177 6.41 4.04 -25.70
N ARG A 178 5.91 2.90 -26.19
CA ARG A 178 6.35 2.41 -27.49
C ARG A 178 5.70 3.34 -28.51
N LEU A 179 6.51 4.15 -29.18
CA LEU A 179 6.11 4.80 -30.42
C LEU A 179 5.91 3.67 -31.42
N GLU A 180 4.67 3.24 -31.62
CA GLU A 180 4.37 2.42 -32.78
C GLU A 180 4.54 3.31 -34.03
N PRO A 181 5.32 2.86 -35.03
CA PRO A 181 5.51 3.59 -36.28
C PRO A 181 4.22 3.70 -37.10
#